data_AF-A0A078IYP4-F1
#
_entry.id   AF-A0A078IYP4-F1
#
_cell.length_a   1.000
_cell.length_b   1.000
_cell.length_c   1.000
_cell.angle_alpha   90.00
_cell.angle_beta   90.00
_cell.angle_gamma   90.00
#
_symmetry.space_group_name_H-M   'P 1'
#
loop_
_entity.id
_entity.type
_entity.pdbx_description
1 polymer ?
#
loop_
_entity_poly.entity_id
_entity_poly.type
_entity_poly.pdbx_seq_one_letter_code
_entity_poly.pdbx_strand_id
1 'polypeptide(L)'
;MIMRKNLRMGSITIIMLMAVLVWSITLETCIARRGRHWRQNHRSSSDLSDSLLSKKPKSHSHHHSSHNNNHNHHHKSKPKPKPKLKTPPKSDHNKSPVVSPPPKVQPPSLPPPKGSKVFNVMDFGAKGDGRCDDTKAFEAAWAAACKVEASMMIIPPEYTFLVGPISFSGPYCQANIVFQIDGTIIAPTDSKSWGKGLMWWIDFTKLKGIKVQGKGVIDGRGSGWWQQDYPFIDGETKLIVPLNNSVPLPIRSEFDWKMPSIKPTALRFYGSVGVEVSGITIQNSPQCHLKFDNCVDVLVHDMAVSSPGDSPNTDGIHLQNTRDVLIHSSTLACGDDCISIQTGCSNVYIHNVNCGPGHGISIGSLGKDSTKACVSNITVRDVAMHNTMTGVRIKTWQGGVGSVKGILFSNIQLNEVQLPIVIDQFYCDHTTCKNQTSAVAVEGVTYEKIKGTYTVKPVHFACSDDFPCVDVQLSGIELKPVQERYHMYDPFCWQTFGELNSPTLPPIDCLQIGKPARNRVQSDHDVC
;
A
#
# COMPACT_ATOMS: atom_id res chain seq x y z
N MET A 1 -7.92 71.52 -63.61
CA MET A 1 -6.65 71.85 -62.91
C MET A 1 -6.97 71.95 -61.42
N ILE A 2 -7.20 70.86 -60.69
CA ILE A 2 -6.23 70.00 -59.97
C ILE A 2 -5.03 70.76 -59.38
N MET A 3 -5.06 70.96 -58.05
CA MET A 3 -3.94 70.77 -57.11
C MET A 3 -4.51 70.81 -55.67
N ARG A 4 -4.67 69.64 -55.04
CA ARG A 4 -3.75 69.05 -54.03
C ARG A 4 -3.47 69.97 -52.83
N LYS A 5 -4.12 69.71 -51.70
CA LYS A 5 -3.60 70.02 -50.36
C LYS A 5 -3.11 68.73 -49.71
N ASN A 6 -1.83 68.74 -49.36
CA ASN A 6 -1.07 67.67 -48.74
C ASN A 6 -1.68 67.28 -47.37
N LEU A 7 -2.05 66.01 -47.21
CA LEU A 7 -2.22 65.41 -45.89
C LEU A 7 -0.84 65.30 -45.23
N ARG A 8 -0.72 65.86 -44.03
CA ARG A 8 0.51 65.87 -43.23
C ARG A 8 0.79 64.44 -42.76
N MET A 9 1.92 63.89 -43.17
CA MET A 9 2.38 62.50 -42.94
C MET A 9 2.48 62.08 -41.46
N GLY A 10 2.36 63.03 -40.52
CA GLY A 10 2.34 62.76 -39.08
C GLY A 10 1.02 62.23 -38.51
N SER A 11 -0.11 62.42 -39.21
CA SER A 11 -1.42 61.93 -38.70
C SER A 11 -1.65 60.44 -39.01
N ILE A 12 -1.06 59.91 -40.08
CA ILE A 12 -1.20 58.49 -40.45
C ILE A 12 -0.31 57.60 -39.57
N THR A 13 0.88 58.08 -39.18
CA THR A 13 1.76 57.36 -38.26
C THR A 13 1.18 57.24 -36.86
N ILE A 14 0.46 58.25 -36.36
CA ILE A 14 -0.20 58.19 -35.05
C ILE A 14 -1.39 57.22 -35.08
N ILE A 15 -2.16 57.20 -36.17
CA ILE A 15 -3.29 56.26 -36.32
C ILE A 15 -2.79 54.81 -36.45
N MET A 16 -1.68 54.58 -37.17
CA MET A 16 -1.03 53.27 -37.24
C MET A 16 -0.43 52.83 -35.90
N LEU A 17 0.17 53.74 -35.12
CA LEU A 17 0.69 53.45 -33.77
C LEU A 17 -0.41 53.05 -32.78
N MET A 18 -1.57 53.73 -32.84
CA MET A 18 -2.72 53.37 -32.01
C MET A 18 -3.36 52.04 -32.45
N ALA A 19 -3.40 51.76 -33.75
CA ALA A 19 -3.86 50.47 -34.26
C ALA A 19 -2.93 49.30 -33.84
N VAL A 20 -1.61 49.51 -33.87
CA VAL A 20 -0.62 48.51 -33.42
C VAL A 20 -0.69 48.31 -31.89
N LEU A 21 -0.88 49.37 -31.11
CA LEU A 21 -1.04 49.28 -29.65
C LEU A 21 -2.33 48.53 -29.25
N VAL A 22 -3.43 48.71 -29.98
CA VAL A 22 -4.68 47.98 -29.75
C VAL A 22 -4.59 46.51 -30.19
N TRP A 23 -3.80 46.21 -31.23
CA TRP A 23 -3.53 44.83 -31.67
C TRP A 23 -2.53 44.08 -30.75
N SER A 24 -1.74 44.81 -29.97
CA SER A 24 -0.71 44.24 -29.07
C SER A 24 -1.26 43.75 -27.71
N ILE A 25 -2.56 43.89 -27.45
CA ILE A 25 -3.20 43.48 -26.17
C ILE A 25 -3.84 42.08 -26.29
N THR A 26 -3.83 41.47 -27.47
CA THR A 26 -4.39 40.12 -27.69
C THR A 26 -3.43 39.26 -28.50
N LEU A 27 -2.39 38.71 -27.86
CA LEU A 27 -1.73 37.44 -28.24
C LEU A 27 -0.58 37.15 -27.26
N GLU A 28 -0.68 36.00 -26.58
CA GLU A 28 0.30 35.46 -25.64
C GLU A 28 1.68 35.22 -26.28
N THR A 29 2.75 35.31 -25.49
CA THR A 29 3.77 34.24 -25.36
C THR A 29 4.77 34.59 -24.27
N CYS A 30 4.95 33.71 -23.29
CA CYS A 30 6.00 33.80 -22.28
C CYS A 30 7.04 32.69 -22.54
N ILE A 31 8.07 33.01 -23.33
CA ILE A 31 9.38 32.37 -23.25
C ILE A 31 10.32 33.42 -22.65
N ALA A 32 10.90 33.13 -21.48
CA ALA A 32 12.00 33.91 -20.94
C ALA A 32 13.15 32.99 -20.53
N ARG A 33 14.25 33.11 -21.27
CA ARG A 33 15.58 32.66 -20.87
C ARG A 33 16.35 33.91 -20.39
N ARG A 34 17.01 33.75 -19.23
CA ARG A 34 18.34 34.26 -18.84
C ARG A 34 18.45 35.64 -18.16
N GLY A 35 19.04 35.61 -16.97
CA GLY A 35 19.66 36.76 -16.29
C GLY A 35 20.47 36.30 -15.07
N ARG A 36 21.79 36.10 -15.24
CA ARG A 36 22.76 35.83 -14.18
C ARG A 36 23.01 37.10 -13.36
N HIS A 37 23.26 36.96 -12.06
CA HIS A 37 24.33 37.71 -11.39
C HIS A 37 24.91 36.95 -10.19
N TRP A 38 26.23 37.10 -10.07
CA TRP A 38 27.18 36.54 -9.13
C TRP A 38 26.98 36.98 -7.67
N ARG A 39 27.32 36.09 -6.72
CA ARG A 39 28.09 36.45 -5.52
C ARG A 39 28.87 35.24 -4.96
N GLN A 40 30.05 35.57 -4.45
CA GLN A 40 31.20 34.72 -4.18
C GLN A 40 31.11 33.90 -2.88
N ASN A 41 31.87 32.81 -2.90
CA ASN A 41 32.32 32.00 -1.77
C ASN A 41 32.92 32.83 -0.62
N HIS A 42 32.70 32.35 0.60
CA HIS A 42 33.76 32.29 1.61
C HIS A 42 33.78 30.88 2.22
N ARG A 43 34.92 30.19 2.00
CA ARG A 43 35.39 29.06 2.80
C ARG A 43 36.14 29.62 4.00
N SER A 44 36.05 28.93 5.13
CA SER A 44 37.12 28.86 6.12
C SER A 44 37.48 27.40 6.35
N SER A 45 38.78 27.15 6.38
CA SER A 45 39.53 25.90 6.34
C SER A 45 40.19 25.59 7.68
N SER A 46 40.32 24.30 8.01
CA SER A 46 41.46 23.64 8.68
C SER A 46 41.08 22.16 8.91
N ASP A 47 41.92 21.14 8.84
CA ASP A 47 43.29 21.00 8.37
C ASP A 47 43.57 19.52 8.03
N LEU A 48 44.61 19.36 7.21
CA LEU A 48 45.34 18.21 6.68
C LEU A 48 45.32 16.85 7.42
N SER A 49 45.34 15.76 6.63
CA SER A 49 46.58 15.00 6.36
C SER A 49 46.44 13.97 5.24
N ASP A 50 47.35 14.10 4.26
CA ASP A 50 47.61 13.20 3.14
C ASP A 50 48.36 11.94 3.57
N SER A 51 48.08 10.80 2.91
CA SER A 51 49.17 9.94 2.39
C SER A 51 48.67 9.05 1.24
N LEU A 52 49.35 9.23 0.11
CA LEU A 52 49.29 8.45 -1.12
C LEU A 52 49.92 7.05 -0.93
N LEU A 53 49.43 6.04 -1.66
CA LEU A 53 50.24 5.24 -2.60
C LEU A 53 49.44 4.15 -3.34
N SER A 54 49.49 4.29 -4.67
CA SER A 54 49.35 3.32 -5.77
C SER A 54 49.25 1.81 -5.48
N LYS A 55 48.38 1.11 -6.22
CA LYS A 55 48.77 0.16 -7.31
C LYS A 55 47.56 -0.67 -7.83
N LYS A 56 47.27 -0.55 -9.13
CA LYS A 56 46.83 -1.67 -10.01
C LYS A 56 48.11 -2.46 -10.40
N PRO A 57 48.08 -3.78 -10.70
CA PRO A 57 47.51 -4.27 -11.97
C PRO A 57 47.01 -5.74 -12.06
N LYS A 58 46.20 -5.96 -13.13
CA LYS A 58 46.19 -7.08 -14.12
C LYS A 58 45.91 -8.55 -13.75
N SER A 59 44.94 -9.07 -14.53
CA SER A 59 44.82 -10.37 -15.23
C SER A 59 44.81 -11.69 -14.45
N HIS A 60 43.85 -12.56 -14.78
CA HIS A 60 44.14 -13.77 -15.58
C HIS A 60 42.88 -14.32 -16.24
N SER A 61 42.97 -14.46 -17.57
CA SER A 61 42.12 -15.28 -18.42
C SER A 61 42.59 -16.74 -18.35
N HIS A 62 41.66 -17.69 -18.23
CA HIS A 62 41.90 -19.07 -18.63
C HIS A 62 40.83 -19.53 -19.63
N HIS A 63 41.30 -19.78 -20.85
CA HIS A 63 40.69 -20.65 -21.84
C HIS A 63 40.76 -22.11 -21.39
N HIS A 64 39.69 -22.87 -21.61
CA HIS A 64 39.70 -24.26 -22.12
C HIS A 64 38.27 -24.55 -22.64
N SER A 65 38.06 -24.55 -23.96
CA SER A 65 38.14 -25.73 -24.85
C SER A 65 37.09 -26.81 -24.55
N SER A 66 36.01 -26.75 -25.32
CA SER A 66 35.35 -27.84 -26.06
C SER A 66 35.79 -29.28 -25.71
N HIS A 67 34.83 -30.07 -25.24
CA HIS A 67 34.71 -31.46 -25.69
C HIS A 67 33.26 -31.80 -26.01
N ASN A 68 33.06 -31.98 -27.31
CA ASN A 68 31.90 -32.55 -27.97
C ASN A 68 31.94 -34.07 -27.73
N ASN A 69 30.86 -34.68 -27.23
CA ASN A 69 30.66 -36.11 -27.40
C ASN A 69 29.18 -36.40 -27.69
N ASN A 70 29.00 -36.81 -28.94
CA ASN A 70 27.77 -37.15 -29.61
C ASN A 70 27.56 -38.66 -29.44
N HIS A 71 26.49 -39.08 -28.77
CA HIS A 71 26.03 -40.47 -28.84
C HIS A 71 24.56 -40.51 -29.26
N ASN A 72 24.38 -40.76 -30.56
CA ASN A 72 23.18 -41.32 -31.16
C ASN A 72 22.95 -42.74 -30.63
N HIS A 73 21.73 -43.07 -30.17
CA HIS A 73 21.17 -44.42 -30.37
C HIS A 73 19.63 -44.42 -30.36
N HIS A 74 19.10 -44.59 -31.57
CA HIS A 74 17.99 -45.45 -32.00
C HIS A 74 16.76 -45.69 -31.10
N HIS A 75 15.63 -45.22 -31.63
CA HIS A 75 14.28 -45.77 -31.50
C HIS A 75 14.22 -47.31 -31.54
N LYS A 76 13.48 -47.89 -30.57
CA LYS A 76 12.68 -49.11 -30.77
C LYS A 76 11.30 -48.95 -30.14
N SER A 77 10.29 -49.29 -30.92
CA SER A 77 8.86 -49.22 -30.64
C SER A 77 8.28 -50.59 -30.30
N LYS A 78 7.15 -50.56 -29.55
CA LYS A 78 6.03 -51.55 -29.40
C LYS A 78 5.78 -51.99 -27.94
N PRO A 79 4.56 -52.49 -27.57
CA PRO A 79 3.26 -52.48 -28.27
C PRO A 79 2.06 -51.99 -27.43
N LYS A 80 0.96 -51.65 -28.11
CA LYS A 80 -0.38 -51.37 -27.55
C LYS A 80 -1.05 -52.64 -26.97
N PRO A 81 -1.82 -52.56 -25.87
CA PRO A 81 -2.78 -53.59 -25.49
C PRO A 81 -4.17 -53.38 -26.13
N LYS A 82 -4.83 -54.51 -26.44
CA LYS A 82 -6.18 -54.65 -27.02
C LYS A 82 -7.30 -54.53 -25.95
N PRO A 83 -8.57 -54.29 -26.35
CA PRO A 83 -9.61 -53.75 -25.48
C PRO A 83 -10.29 -54.80 -24.59
N LYS A 84 -10.69 -54.41 -23.37
CA LYS A 84 -11.49 -55.23 -22.45
C LYS A 84 -12.98 -54.91 -22.53
N LEU A 85 -13.74 -55.99 -22.38
CA LEU A 85 -15.19 -56.17 -22.48
C LEU A 85 -15.97 -55.34 -21.46
N LYS A 86 -17.16 -54.87 -21.85
CA LYS A 86 -18.12 -54.15 -21.00
C LYS A 86 -18.83 -55.12 -20.04
N THR A 87 -18.90 -54.75 -18.76
CA THR A 87 -19.85 -55.30 -17.77
C THR A 87 -20.81 -54.20 -17.33
N PRO A 88 -22.08 -54.54 -17.04
CA PRO A 88 -23.16 -53.56 -16.82
C PRO A 88 -23.10 -52.92 -15.43
N PRO A 89 -23.65 -51.70 -15.25
CA PRO A 89 -23.54 -50.97 -14.00
C PRO A 89 -24.55 -51.48 -12.96
N LYS A 90 -24.08 -51.64 -11.72
CA LYS A 90 -24.93 -51.77 -10.53
C LYS A 90 -25.43 -50.40 -10.10
N SER A 91 -26.70 -50.35 -9.76
CA SER A 91 -27.44 -49.22 -9.20
C SER A 91 -27.01 -48.94 -7.76
N ASP A 92 -26.61 -47.71 -7.46
CA ASP A 92 -26.60 -47.19 -6.09
C ASP A 92 -27.52 -45.97 -5.99
N HIS A 93 -28.60 -46.17 -5.26
CA HIS A 93 -29.53 -45.17 -4.77
C HIS A 93 -28.91 -44.42 -3.59
N ASN A 94 -28.53 -43.16 -3.77
CA ASN A 94 -28.81 -42.03 -2.85
C ASN A 94 -28.00 -40.80 -3.28
N LYS A 95 -28.61 -39.92 -4.08
CA LYS A 95 -28.22 -38.52 -4.17
C LYS A 95 -29.46 -37.68 -3.97
N SER A 96 -29.62 -37.15 -2.76
CA SER A 96 -30.52 -36.02 -2.53
C SER A 96 -30.02 -34.82 -3.35
N PRO A 97 -30.91 -34.02 -3.97
CA PRO A 97 -30.48 -32.85 -4.72
C PRO A 97 -29.96 -31.79 -3.75
N VAL A 98 -28.71 -31.35 -3.95
CA VAL A 98 -28.19 -30.15 -3.34
C VAL A 98 -28.92 -28.97 -3.97
N VAL A 99 -29.91 -28.44 -3.24
CA VAL A 99 -30.56 -27.17 -3.57
C VAL A 99 -29.54 -26.07 -3.31
N SER A 100 -29.05 -25.45 -4.38
CA SER A 100 -28.30 -24.20 -4.31
C SER A 100 -29.18 -23.11 -3.68
N PRO A 101 -28.67 -22.33 -2.70
CA PRO A 101 -29.45 -21.26 -2.10
C PRO A 101 -29.79 -20.19 -3.16
N PRO A 102 -30.98 -19.57 -3.11
CA PRO A 102 -31.37 -18.55 -4.05
C PRO A 102 -30.42 -17.34 -3.97
N PRO A 103 -30.21 -16.60 -5.07
CA PRO A 103 -29.39 -15.39 -5.05
C PRO A 103 -29.95 -14.43 -4.00
N LYS A 104 -29.07 -13.95 -3.11
CA LYS A 104 -29.40 -12.87 -2.17
C LYS A 104 -29.86 -11.66 -2.99
N VAL A 105 -31.16 -11.38 -2.94
CA VAL A 105 -31.73 -10.14 -3.45
C VAL A 105 -31.07 -9.01 -2.68
N GLN A 106 -30.25 -8.22 -3.37
CA GLN A 106 -29.68 -7.00 -2.79
C GLN A 106 -30.85 -6.06 -2.42
N PRO A 107 -30.87 -5.47 -1.22
CA PRO A 107 -31.78 -4.39 -0.93
C PRO A 107 -31.58 -3.27 -1.97
N PRO A 108 -32.66 -2.65 -2.47
CA PRO A 108 -32.53 -1.46 -3.31
C PRO A 108 -31.71 -0.41 -2.56
N SER A 109 -30.80 0.25 -3.29
CA SER A 109 -30.01 1.38 -2.80
C SER A 109 -30.93 2.36 -2.07
N LEU A 110 -30.64 2.64 -0.79
CA LEU A 110 -31.40 3.61 -0.01
C LEU A 110 -31.44 4.94 -0.80
N PRO A 111 -32.61 5.53 -1.04
CA PRO A 111 -32.69 6.84 -1.66
C PRO A 111 -31.93 7.86 -0.78
N PRO A 112 -31.31 8.89 -1.40
CA PRO A 112 -30.63 9.94 -0.65
C PRO A 112 -31.59 10.52 0.40
N PRO A 113 -31.10 10.88 1.60
CA PRO A 113 -31.93 11.52 2.60
C PRO A 113 -32.66 12.71 1.97
N LYS A 114 -34.00 12.73 2.09
CA LYS A 114 -34.87 13.77 1.52
C LYS A 114 -34.34 15.15 1.92
N GLY A 115 -33.70 15.85 0.97
CA GLY A 115 -33.10 17.17 1.18
C GLY A 115 -31.67 17.35 0.65
N SER A 116 -30.93 16.28 0.32
CA SER A 116 -29.55 16.42 -0.19
C SER A 116 -29.53 16.89 -1.65
N LYS A 117 -28.86 18.01 -1.93
CA LYS A 117 -28.63 18.48 -3.31
C LYS A 117 -27.60 17.56 -3.99
N VAL A 118 -27.96 17.05 -5.16
CA VAL A 118 -27.13 16.14 -5.95
C VAL A 118 -26.38 16.92 -7.04
N PHE A 119 -25.10 16.60 -7.22
CA PHE A 119 -24.20 17.16 -8.22
C PHE A 119 -23.61 16.01 -9.04
N ASN A 120 -24.17 15.76 -10.23
CA ASN A 120 -23.69 14.73 -11.13
C ASN A 120 -22.53 15.25 -11.98
N VAL A 121 -21.39 14.55 -12.00
CA VAL A 121 -20.20 14.97 -12.78
C VAL A 121 -20.49 15.19 -14.27
N MET A 122 -21.51 14.50 -14.82
CA MET A 122 -21.95 14.68 -16.22
C MET A 122 -22.51 16.09 -16.47
N ASP A 123 -23.18 16.69 -15.48
CA ASP A 123 -23.74 18.05 -15.58
C ASP A 123 -22.63 19.12 -15.60
N PHE A 124 -21.41 18.74 -15.25
CA PHE A 124 -20.20 19.58 -15.26
C PHE A 124 -19.29 19.29 -16.45
N GLY A 125 -19.77 18.52 -17.43
CA GLY A 125 -19.09 18.31 -18.71
C GLY A 125 -18.22 17.06 -18.79
N ALA A 126 -18.28 16.17 -17.80
CA ALA A 126 -17.61 14.88 -17.87
C ALA A 126 -18.13 14.07 -19.07
N LYS A 127 -17.24 13.33 -19.74
CA LYS A 127 -17.53 12.45 -20.86
C LYS A 127 -17.78 11.02 -20.40
N GLY A 128 -17.00 10.52 -19.44
CA GLY A 128 -17.19 9.17 -18.92
C GLY A 128 -16.91 8.06 -19.95
N ASP A 129 -16.05 8.33 -20.94
CA ASP A 129 -15.69 7.41 -22.04
C ASP A 129 -14.36 6.65 -21.81
N GLY A 130 -13.71 6.89 -20.67
CA GLY A 130 -12.42 6.31 -20.29
C GLY A 130 -11.22 6.81 -21.10
N ARG A 131 -11.40 7.89 -21.89
CA ARG A 131 -10.38 8.41 -22.81
C ARG A 131 -10.18 9.92 -22.67
N CYS A 132 -11.26 10.67 -22.55
CA CYS A 132 -11.21 12.11 -22.34
C CYS A 132 -10.87 12.42 -20.89
N ASP A 133 -10.01 13.41 -20.67
CA ASP A 133 -9.69 13.87 -19.31
C ASP A 133 -10.90 14.56 -18.68
N ASP A 134 -11.49 13.91 -17.68
CA ASP A 134 -12.67 14.36 -16.93
C ASP A 134 -12.32 15.17 -15.66
N THR A 135 -11.03 15.41 -15.40
CA THR A 135 -10.55 16.06 -14.16
C THR A 135 -11.22 17.40 -13.91
N LYS A 136 -11.39 18.23 -14.95
CA LYS A 136 -12.04 19.55 -14.81
C LYS A 136 -13.51 19.48 -14.46
N ALA A 137 -14.22 18.45 -14.93
CA ALA A 137 -15.61 18.24 -14.55
C ALA A 137 -15.73 17.83 -13.08
N PHE A 138 -14.82 16.97 -12.60
CA PHE A 138 -14.74 16.58 -11.19
C PHE A 138 -14.41 17.78 -10.28
N GLU A 139 -13.44 18.61 -10.66
CA GLU A 139 -13.10 19.85 -9.93
C GLU A 139 -14.33 20.78 -9.81
N ALA A 140 -15.06 20.96 -10.91
CA ALA A 140 -16.22 21.86 -10.95
C ALA A 140 -17.42 21.31 -10.15
N ALA A 141 -17.70 20.01 -10.26
CA ALA A 141 -18.73 19.34 -9.48
C ALA A 141 -18.44 19.42 -7.98
N TRP A 142 -17.19 19.17 -7.58
CA TRP A 142 -16.75 19.31 -6.18
C TRP A 142 -16.90 20.74 -5.68
N ALA A 143 -16.45 21.74 -6.45
CA ALA A 143 -16.56 23.14 -6.07
C ALA A 143 -18.02 23.60 -5.86
N ALA A 144 -18.98 22.96 -6.55
CA ALA A 144 -20.40 23.19 -6.35
C ALA A 144 -20.95 22.45 -5.13
N ALA A 145 -20.62 21.17 -4.95
CA ALA A 145 -21.02 20.35 -3.81
C ALA A 145 -20.49 20.90 -2.47
N CYS A 146 -19.21 21.29 -2.45
CA CYS A 146 -18.51 21.87 -1.30
C CYS A 146 -19.24 23.05 -0.63
N LYS A 147 -20.08 23.78 -1.37
CA LYS A 147 -20.83 24.94 -0.86
C LYS A 147 -22.13 24.58 -0.15
N VAL A 148 -22.53 23.31 -0.18
CA VAL A 148 -23.82 22.83 0.29
C VAL A 148 -23.62 21.71 1.29
N GLU A 149 -24.12 21.93 2.51
CA GLU A 149 -24.08 20.94 3.58
C GLU A 149 -24.87 19.69 3.18
N ALA A 150 -24.34 18.51 3.56
CA ALA A 150 -24.95 17.23 3.26
C ALA A 150 -25.29 17.02 1.76
N SER A 151 -24.52 17.65 0.87
CA SER A 151 -24.65 17.44 -0.57
C SER A 151 -24.10 16.10 -1.01
N MET A 152 -24.53 15.64 -2.18
CA MET A 152 -24.03 14.43 -2.81
C MET A 152 -23.39 14.76 -4.14
N MET A 153 -22.12 14.45 -4.32
CA MET A 153 -21.45 14.41 -5.62
C MET A 153 -21.53 12.98 -6.15
N ILE A 154 -22.09 12.77 -7.34
CA ILE A 154 -22.31 11.44 -7.91
C ILE A 154 -21.48 11.19 -9.17
N ILE A 155 -20.81 10.04 -9.18
CA ILE A 155 -20.10 9.45 -10.30
C ILE A 155 -20.98 8.28 -10.79
N PRO A 156 -21.78 8.48 -11.85
CA PRO A 156 -22.86 7.57 -12.21
C PRO A 156 -22.35 6.21 -12.71
N PRO A 157 -23.14 5.14 -12.55
CA PRO A 157 -22.79 3.80 -13.05
C PRO A 157 -22.72 3.79 -14.58
N GLU A 158 -22.14 2.73 -15.15
CA GLU A 158 -21.97 2.50 -16.61
C GLU A 158 -20.93 3.41 -17.31
N TYR A 159 -20.49 4.48 -16.67
CA TYR A 159 -19.46 5.37 -17.19
C TYR A 159 -18.07 5.04 -16.62
N THR A 160 -17.04 5.36 -17.40
CA THR A 160 -15.63 5.26 -17.01
C THR A 160 -14.97 6.63 -17.12
N PHE A 161 -14.51 7.21 -16.02
CA PHE A 161 -13.96 8.56 -16.00
C PHE A 161 -12.44 8.50 -15.92
N LEU A 162 -11.74 9.07 -16.91
CA LEU A 162 -10.30 9.23 -16.85
C LEU A 162 -10.00 10.51 -16.05
N VAL A 163 -9.44 10.34 -14.85
CA VAL A 163 -9.22 11.46 -13.91
C VAL A 163 -7.75 11.49 -13.53
N GLY A 164 -7.09 12.63 -13.76
CA GLY A 164 -5.72 12.89 -13.35
C GLY A 164 -5.59 13.12 -11.83
N PRO A 165 -4.38 13.46 -11.35
CA PRO A 165 -4.18 13.81 -9.96
C PRO A 165 -5.07 14.97 -9.51
N ILE A 166 -5.87 14.76 -8.47
CA ILE A 166 -6.86 15.71 -7.98
C ILE A 166 -6.90 15.75 -6.46
N SER A 167 -7.17 16.93 -5.90
CA SER A 167 -7.37 17.13 -4.46
C SER A 167 -8.68 17.86 -4.19
N PHE A 168 -9.54 17.23 -3.42
CA PHE A 168 -10.81 17.72 -2.91
C PHE A 168 -10.59 18.39 -1.56
N SER A 169 -10.27 19.69 -1.61
CA SER A 169 -9.90 20.46 -0.42
C SER A 169 -11.12 20.94 0.36
N GLY A 170 -11.12 20.63 1.65
CA GLY A 170 -12.20 20.84 2.61
C GLY A 170 -12.16 22.00 3.60
N PRO A 171 -11.08 22.82 3.77
CA PRO A 171 -11.06 23.87 4.82
C PRO A 171 -12.24 24.86 4.79
N TYR A 172 -12.88 25.01 3.63
CA TYR A 172 -14.02 25.89 3.40
C TYR A 172 -15.27 25.15 2.91
N CYS A 173 -15.26 23.82 2.93
CA CYS A 173 -16.43 23.04 2.56
C CYS A 173 -17.41 22.91 3.71
N GLN A 174 -18.68 22.84 3.37
CA GLN A 174 -19.73 22.43 4.29
C GLN A 174 -19.54 20.95 4.68
N ALA A 175 -20.08 20.58 5.84
CA ALA A 175 -19.89 19.24 6.39
C ALA A 175 -20.78 18.19 5.71
N ASN A 176 -20.50 16.92 6.00
CA ASN A 176 -21.36 15.77 5.69
C ASN A 176 -21.56 15.49 4.19
N ILE A 177 -20.63 15.94 3.34
CA ILE A 177 -20.68 15.69 1.90
C ILE A 177 -20.57 14.19 1.65
N VAL A 178 -21.36 13.69 0.70
CA VAL A 178 -21.31 12.31 0.21
C VAL A 178 -20.69 12.31 -1.19
N PHE A 179 -19.62 11.54 -1.36
CA PHE A 179 -18.98 11.26 -2.63
C PHE A 179 -19.41 9.86 -3.07
N GLN A 180 -20.43 9.80 -3.93
CA GLN A 180 -21.08 8.58 -4.39
C GLN A 180 -20.37 8.06 -5.66
N ILE A 181 -19.71 6.91 -5.57
CA ILE A 181 -19.00 6.25 -6.66
C ILE A 181 -19.78 5.01 -7.09
N ASP A 182 -20.55 5.12 -8.17
CA ASP A 182 -21.26 3.99 -8.78
C ASP A 182 -20.66 3.59 -10.14
N GLY A 183 -19.92 4.49 -10.79
CA GLY A 183 -19.15 4.25 -12.01
C GLY A 183 -17.71 3.79 -11.76
N THR A 184 -16.88 3.86 -12.80
CA THR A 184 -15.45 3.56 -12.72
C THR A 184 -14.63 4.84 -12.86
N ILE A 185 -13.64 5.04 -11.99
CA ILE A 185 -12.63 6.10 -12.12
C ILE A 185 -11.30 5.43 -12.44
N ILE A 186 -10.64 5.83 -13.53
CA ILE A 186 -9.35 5.26 -13.95
C ILE A 186 -8.24 6.31 -13.98
N ALA A 187 -7.04 5.90 -13.59
CA ALA A 187 -5.87 6.75 -13.59
C ALA A 187 -5.26 6.92 -14.99
N PRO A 188 -4.62 8.07 -15.31
CA PRO A 188 -3.85 8.23 -16.52
C PRO A 188 -2.60 7.36 -16.51
N THR A 189 -2.30 6.76 -17.66
CA THR A 189 -1.12 5.90 -17.86
C THR A 189 0.03 6.64 -18.54
N ASP A 190 -0.17 7.87 -19.00
CA ASP A 190 0.91 8.69 -19.54
C ASP A 190 1.66 9.41 -18.40
N SER A 191 2.98 9.46 -18.47
CA SER A 191 3.79 10.09 -17.42
C SER A 191 3.63 11.61 -17.32
N LYS A 192 3.13 12.28 -18.39
CA LYS A 192 2.97 13.73 -18.42
C LYS A 192 1.85 14.20 -17.49
N SER A 193 0.76 13.44 -17.40
CA SER A 193 -0.36 13.69 -16.47
C SER A 193 0.05 13.73 -15.00
N TRP A 194 1.20 13.14 -14.64
CA TRP A 194 1.73 13.09 -13.27
C TRP A 194 2.79 14.14 -12.97
N GLY A 195 3.20 14.94 -13.96
CA GLY A 195 4.23 15.98 -13.80
C GLY A 195 5.54 15.42 -13.22
N LYS A 196 5.99 15.97 -12.08
CA LYS A 196 7.20 15.50 -11.38
C LYS A 196 6.94 14.31 -10.43
N GLY A 197 5.70 13.82 -10.35
CA GLY A 197 5.25 12.86 -9.37
C GLY A 197 4.56 13.54 -8.17
N LEU A 198 3.48 12.93 -7.69
CA LEU A 198 2.71 13.31 -6.52
C LEU A 198 2.53 12.08 -5.63
N MET A 199 2.40 12.30 -4.31
CA MET A 199 2.25 11.19 -3.35
C MET A 199 0.83 10.61 -3.31
N TRP A 200 -0.11 11.21 -4.03
CA TRP A 200 -1.51 10.81 -4.10
C TRP A 200 -2.04 11.00 -5.52
N TRP A 201 -3.07 10.22 -5.85
CA TRP A 201 -3.89 10.38 -7.04
C TRP A 201 -5.16 11.15 -6.70
N ILE A 202 -6.02 10.59 -5.84
CA ILE A 202 -7.24 11.24 -5.34
C ILE A 202 -7.05 11.56 -3.86
N ASP A 203 -7.09 12.83 -3.50
CA ASP A 203 -6.85 13.30 -2.13
C ASP A 203 -8.05 14.08 -1.56
N PHE A 204 -8.46 13.74 -0.35
CA PHE A 204 -9.52 14.40 0.42
C PHE A 204 -8.88 15.04 1.66
N THR A 205 -8.75 16.36 1.65
CA THR A 205 -7.96 17.07 2.68
C THR A 205 -8.83 17.98 3.54
N LYS A 206 -8.74 17.84 4.87
CA LYS A 206 -9.33 18.72 5.89
C LYS A 206 -10.86 18.81 5.80
N LEU A 207 -11.52 17.67 5.66
CA LEU A 207 -12.98 17.56 5.61
C LEU A 207 -13.58 17.15 6.95
N LYS A 208 -14.88 17.39 7.11
CA LYS A 208 -15.67 17.00 8.28
C LYS A 208 -16.89 16.19 7.84
N GLY A 209 -17.01 14.95 8.31
CA GLY A 209 -18.16 14.10 8.02
C GLY A 209 -18.21 13.54 6.58
N ILE A 210 -17.09 13.54 5.85
CA ILE A 210 -17.07 13.08 4.45
C ILE A 210 -17.37 11.58 4.37
N LYS A 211 -18.28 11.21 3.48
CA LYS A 211 -18.57 9.80 3.15
C LYS A 211 -18.16 9.51 1.72
N VAL A 212 -17.31 8.51 1.51
CA VAL A 212 -17.01 7.96 0.18
C VAL A 212 -17.64 6.59 0.09
N GLN A 213 -18.69 6.46 -0.72
CA GLN A 213 -19.50 5.25 -0.74
C GLN A 213 -19.92 4.87 -2.16
N GLY A 214 -20.44 3.66 -2.33
CA GLY A 214 -21.08 3.21 -3.55
C GLY A 214 -20.69 1.79 -3.93
N LYS A 215 -20.89 1.42 -5.19
CA LYS A 215 -20.51 0.08 -5.72
C LYS A 215 -19.50 0.16 -6.87
N GLY A 216 -19.00 1.36 -7.14
CA GLY A 216 -18.07 1.64 -8.22
C GLY A 216 -16.64 1.25 -7.91
N VAL A 217 -15.77 1.54 -8.89
CA VAL A 217 -14.37 1.10 -8.91
C VAL A 217 -13.44 2.30 -9.06
N ILE A 218 -12.36 2.31 -8.28
CA ILE A 218 -11.20 3.18 -8.47
C ILE A 218 -10.05 2.30 -8.97
N ASP A 219 -9.66 2.43 -10.24
CA ASP A 219 -8.57 1.68 -10.86
C ASP A 219 -7.33 2.55 -11.04
N GLY A 220 -6.31 2.31 -10.22
CA GLY A 220 -5.05 3.05 -10.23
C GLY A 220 -4.12 2.74 -11.40
N ARG A 221 -4.40 1.68 -12.18
CA ARG A 221 -3.59 1.24 -13.34
C ARG A 221 -2.08 1.19 -13.05
N GLY A 222 -1.72 0.74 -11.84
CA GLY A 222 -0.40 0.86 -11.22
C GLY A 222 0.75 0.08 -11.85
N SER A 223 0.47 -0.83 -12.79
CA SER A 223 1.49 -1.69 -13.43
C SER A 223 2.70 -0.95 -14.00
N GLY A 224 2.56 0.31 -14.45
CA GLY A 224 3.69 1.12 -14.90
C GLY A 224 4.69 1.50 -13.81
N TRP A 225 4.27 1.55 -12.53
CA TRP A 225 5.14 1.82 -11.39
C TRP A 225 5.75 0.58 -10.76
N TRP A 226 5.17 -0.60 -10.99
CA TRP A 226 5.66 -1.85 -10.40
C TRP A 226 6.91 -2.40 -11.11
N GLN A 227 7.12 -2.03 -12.38
CA GLN A 227 8.20 -2.54 -13.23
C GLN A 227 9.63 -2.10 -12.80
N GLN A 228 9.73 -1.09 -11.94
CA GLN A 228 11.03 -0.52 -11.53
C GLN A 228 11.53 -1.04 -10.18
N ASP A 229 10.72 -1.81 -9.46
CA ASP A 229 11.11 -2.27 -8.13
C ASP A 229 11.82 -3.60 -8.20
N TYR A 230 13.05 -3.59 -7.69
CA TYR A 230 13.68 -4.83 -7.26
C TYR A 230 13.11 -5.21 -5.90
N PRO A 231 12.85 -6.50 -5.64
CA PRO A 231 12.41 -6.94 -4.32
C PRO A 231 13.44 -6.51 -3.27
N PHE A 232 12.99 -5.70 -2.32
CA PHE A 232 13.78 -5.36 -1.15
C PHE A 232 13.92 -6.63 -0.28
N ILE A 233 15.14 -6.95 0.15
CA ILE A 233 15.41 -8.15 0.97
C ILE A 233 15.54 -7.71 2.42
N ASP A 234 14.45 -7.83 3.18
CA ASP A 234 14.46 -7.70 4.64
C ASP A 234 14.89 -9.01 5.34
N GLY A 235 14.90 -9.00 6.68
CA GLY A 235 15.32 -10.15 7.49
C GLY A 235 14.40 -11.35 7.30
N GLU A 236 13.10 -11.10 7.21
CA GLU A 236 12.07 -12.12 7.04
C GLU A 236 12.08 -12.71 5.63
N THR A 237 12.34 -11.89 4.60
CA THR A 237 12.49 -12.36 3.21
C THR A 237 13.66 -13.34 3.07
N LYS A 238 14.72 -13.20 3.87
CA LYS A 238 15.84 -14.17 3.91
C LYS A 238 15.42 -15.53 4.48
N LEU A 239 14.34 -15.61 5.26
CA LEU A 239 13.81 -16.88 5.77
C LEU A 239 12.97 -17.60 4.71
N ILE A 240 12.48 -16.91 3.68
CA ILE A 240 11.64 -17.50 2.64
C ILE A 240 12.54 -18.11 1.56
N VAL A 241 13.06 -19.31 1.84
CA VAL A 241 13.97 -20.03 0.95
C VAL A 241 13.22 -21.14 0.20
N PRO A 242 13.07 -21.08 -1.15
CA PRO A 242 12.42 -22.12 -1.92
C PRO A 242 13.21 -23.44 -1.91
N LEU A 243 12.51 -24.59 -1.84
CA LEU A 243 13.16 -25.91 -1.80
C LEU A 243 13.93 -26.27 -3.09
N ASN A 244 13.54 -25.71 -4.24
CA ASN A 244 14.12 -26.06 -5.54
C ASN A 244 15.20 -25.06 -6.04
N ASN A 245 15.67 -24.12 -5.22
CA ASN A 245 16.60 -23.04 -5.61
C ASN A 245 16.17 -22.19 -6.82
N SER A 246 14.93 -22.32 -7.29
CA SER A 246 14.36 -21.47 -8.33
C SER A 246 13.96 -20.14 -7.70
N VAL A 247 14.82 -19.15 -7.79
CA VAL A 247 14.48 -17.75 -7.48
C VAL A 247 13.48 -17.30 -8.55
N PRO A 248 12.28 -16.83 -8.19
CA PRO A 248 11.40 -16.17 -9.14
C PRO A 248 12.17 -14.95 -9.68
N LEU A 249 12.60 -15.01 -10.94
CA LEU A 249 13.15 -13.85 -11.61
C LEU A 249 12.00 -12.87 -11.83
N PRO A 250 12.12 -11.58 -11.43
CA PRO A 250 11.10 -10.61 -11.76
C PRO A 250 10.97 -10.53 -13.29
N ILE A 251 9.75 -10.67 -13.79
CA ILE A 251 9.44 -10.57 -15.21
C ILE A 251 9.68 -9.11 -15.61
N ARG A 252 10.81 -8.84 -16.27
CA ARG A 252 11.05 -7.58 -16.97
C ARG A 252 10.09 -7.49 -18.15
N SER A 253 9.13 -6.59 -18.11
CA SER A 253 8.43 -6.15 -19.32
C SER A 253 9.23 -5.01 -19.96
N GLU A 254 9.66 -5.21 -21.21
CA GLU A 254 10.43 -4.25 -22.02
C GLU A 254 9.57 -3.08 -22.56
N PHE A 255 8.73 -2.47 -21.72
CA PHE A 255 7.93 -1.31 -22.13
C PHE A 255 8.50 -0.01 -21.55
N ASP A 256 8.80 0.94 -22.45
CA ASP A 256 9.42 2.25 -22.20
C ASP A 256 8.56 3.26 -21.40
N TRP A 257 7.59 2.79 -20.61
CA TRP A 257 6.76 3.67 -19.77
C TRP A 257 7.50 4.06 -18.50
N LYS A 258 8.33 5.11 -18.60
CA LYS A 258 9.00 5.68 -17.44
C LYS A 258 8.02 6.58 -16.66
N MET A 259 7.19 5.96 -15.82
CA MET A 259 6.41 6.68 -14.82
C MET A 259 7.35 7.43 -13.85
N PRO A 260 6.89 8.52 -13.21
CA PRO A 260 7.68 9.20 -12.19
C PRO A 260 8.10 8.25 -11.07
N SER A 261 9.27 8.48 -10.48
CA SER A 261 9.79 7.64 -9.39
C SER A 261 8.93 7.67 -8.12
N ILE A 262 8.14 8.74 -7.94
CA ILE A 262 7.17 8.85 -6.87
C ILE A 262 5.92 8.08 -7.27
N LYS A 263 5.56 7.07 -6.47
CA LYS A 263 4.34 6.30 -6.63
C LYS A 263 3.20 6.99 -5.86
N PRO A 264 2.08 7.31 -6.50
CA PRO A 264 0.94 7.90 -5.82
C PRO A 264 0.12 6.83 -5.09
N THR A 265 -0.34 7.14 -3.89
CA THR A 265 -1.46 6.44 -3.26
C THR A 265 -2.74 6.68 -4.08
N ALA A 266 -3.57 5.65 -4.32
CA ALA A 266 -4.78 5.80 -5.11
C ALA A 266 -5.80 6.74 -4.46
N LEU A 267 -6.18 6.48 -3.20
CA LEU A 267 -7.11 7.28 -2.43
C LEU A 267 -6.51 7.67 -1.07
N ARG A 268 -6.40 8.97 -0.80
CA ARG A 268 -5.86 9.50 0.46
C ARG A 268 -6.83 10.43 1.16
N PHE A 269 -6.91 10.32 2.47
CA PHE A 269 -7.51 11.30 3.37
C PHE A 269 -6.43 11.93 4.23
N TYR A 270 -6.42 13.26 4.30
CA TYR A 270 -5.45 14.01 5.09
C TYR A 270 -6.13 15.02 6.02
N GLY A 271 -5.89 14.95 7.33
CA GLY A 271 -6.36 15.97 8.27
C GLY A 271 -7.88 16.05 8.41
N SER A 272 -8.61 14.98 8.07
CA SER A 272 -10.08 14.93 8.05
C SER A 272 -10.64 14.27 9.30
N VAL A 273 -11.85 14.66 9.71
CA VAL A 273 -12.55 14.13 10.91
C VAL A 273 -13.90 13.55 10.52
N GLY A 274 -14.26 12.38 11.06
CA GLY A 274 -15.52 11.71 10.74
C GLY A 274 -15.54 11.25 9.29
N VAL A 275 -14.60 10.38 8.93
CA VAL A 275 -14.47 9.85 7.57
C VAL A 275 -15.11 8.47 7.49
N GLU A 276 -15.99 8.27 6.52
CA GLU A 276 -16.57 6.96 6.21
C GLU A 276 -16.19 6.54 4.80
N VAL A 277 -15.66 5.32 4.63
CA VAL A 277 -15.42 4.70 3.32
C VAL A 277 -16.15 3.36 3.26
N SER A 278 -17.05 3.19 2.29
CA SER A 278 -17.86 1.96 2.23
C SER A 278 -18.24 1.48 0.82
N GLY A 279 -18.35 0.16 0.65
CA GLY A 279 -18.90 -0.48 -0.56
C GLY A 279 -18.03 -0.46 -1.83
N ILE A 280 -17.12 0.50 -1.95
CA ILE A 280 -16.30 0.69 -3.16
C ILE A 280 -15.21 -0.38 -3.33
N THR A 281 -14.72 -0.53 -4.55
CA THR A 281 -13.51 -1.31 -4.86
C THR A 281 -12.36 -0.40 -5.27
N ILE A 282 -11.18 -0.58 -4.69
CA ILE A 282 -9.94 0.07 -5.13
C ILE A 282 -9.01 -1.01 -5.68
N GLN A 283 -8.56 -0.88 -6.92
CA GLN A 283 -7.74 -1.89 -7.60
C GLN A 283 -6.53 -1.29 -8.29
N ASN A 284 -5.51 -2.13 -8.50
CA ASN A 284 -4.27 -1.80 -9.20
C ASN A 284 -3.64 -0.48 -8.73
N SER A 285 -3.57 -0.23 -7.42
CA SER A 285 -2.98 1.01 -6.94
C SER A 285 -1.48 1.08 -7.25
N PRO A 286 -0.93 2.24 -7.67
CA PRO A 286 0.52 2.39 -7.87
C PRO A 286 1.34 2.20 -6.59
N GLN A 287 0.76 2.54 -5.44
CA GLN A 287 1.29 2.35 -4.09
C GLN A 287 0.13 1.89 -3.18
N CYS A 288 -0.09 2.48 -2.01
CA CYS A 288 -1.21 2.16 -1.14
C CYS A 288 -2.57 2.40 -1.83
N HIS A 289 -3.56 1.55 -1.56
CA HIS A 289 -4.92 1.71 -2.11
C HIS A 289 -5.68 2.80 -1.37
N LEU A 290 -5.74 2.71 -0.04
CA LEU A 290 -6.42 3.66 0.83
C LEU A 290 -5.48 4.13 1.94
N LYS A 291 -5.24 5.44 2.06
CA LYS A 291 -4.40 6.02 3.12
C LYS A 291 -5.16 7.02 3.96
N PHE A 292 -5.01 6.93 5.28
CA PHE A 292 -5.42 7.94 6.24
C PHE A 292 -4.20 8.53 6.93
N ASP A 293 -4.08 9.85 6.90
CA ASP A 293 -2.97 10.57 7.50
C ASP A 293 -3.48 11.77 8.30
N ASN A 294 -3.18 11.78 9.60
CA ASN A 294 -3.67 12.82 10.52
C ASN A 294 -5.21 12.90 10.60
N CYS A 295 -5.90 11.75 10.55
CA CYS A 295 -7.36 11.67 10.64
C CYS A 295 -7.83 11.30 12.05
N VAL A 296 -9.10 11.60 12.35
CA VAL A 296 -9.76 11.20 13.60
C VAL A 296 -11.17 10.72 13.29
N ASP A 297 -11.64 9.67 13.96
CA ASP A 297 -12.97 9.09 13.73
C ASP A 297 -13.10 8.59 12.29
N VAL A 298 -12.50 7.42 12.05
CA VAL A 298 -12.45 6.78 10.73
C VAL A 298 -13.22 5.47 10.76
N LEU A 299 -14.17 5.32 9.85
CA LEU A 299 -14.93 4.10 9.63
C LEU A 299 -14.70 3.58 8.21
N VAL A 300 -14.28 2.32 8.09
CA VAL A 300 -14.13 1.62 6.80
C VAL A 300 -14.88 0.31 6.85
N HIS A 301 -15.82 0.08 5.92
CA HIS A 301 -16.53 -1.18 5.88
C HIS A 301 -17.05 -1.61 4.52
N ASP A 302 -17.26 -2.92 4.34
CA ASP A 302 -17.84 -3.51 3.14
C ASP A 302 -17.10 -3.13 1.84
N MET A 303 -15.80 -2.81 1.92
CA MET A 303 -14.99 -2.43 0.77
C MET A 303 -14.12 -3.60 0.28
N ALA A 304 -13.63 -3.46 -0.96
CA ALA A 304 -12.69 -4.41 -1.55
C ALA A 304 -11.40 -3.73 -2.03
N VAL A 305 -10.27 -4.39 -1.82
CA VAL A 305 -8.98 -4.08 -2.43
C VAL A 305 -8.55 -5.25 -3.31
N SER A 306 -8.10 -4.97 -4.53
CA SER A 306 -7.66 -6.00 -5.49
C SER A 306 -6.47 -5.55 -6.32
N SER A 307 -5.30 -6.10 -6.03
CA SER A 307 -4.09 -6.03 -6.85
C SER A 307 -3.35 -7.36 -6.85
N PRO A 308 -2.46 -7.61 -7.83
CA PRO A 308 -1.62 -8.80 -7.84
C PRO A 308 -0.82 -8.97 -6.53
N GLY A 309 -0.62 -10.22 -6.08
CA GLY A 309 0.13 -10.49 -4.84
C GLY A 309 1.62 -10.14 -4.91
N ASP A 310 2.13 -9.81 -6.10
CA ASP A 310 3.48 -9.38 -6.39
C ASP A 310 3.58 -7.88 -6.73
N SER A 311 2.51 -7.10 -6.56
CA SER A 311 2.57 -5.64 -6.77
C SER A 311 3.26 -4.93 -5.58
N PRO A 312 4.44 -4.34 -5.77
CA PRO A 312 5.28 -3.84 -4.69
C PRO A 312 4.69 -2.59 -4.01
N ASN A 313 4.76 -2.54 -2.68
CA ASN A 313 4.33 -1.40 -1.84
C ASN A 313 2.86 -1.01 -2.04
N THR A 314 2.01 -2.00 -2.29
CA THR A 314 0.59 -1.80 -2.58
C THR A 314 -0.32 -2.03 -1.38
N ASP A 315 0.00 -1.46 -0.22
CA ASP A 315 -0.77 -1.64 1.01
C ASP A 315 -2.28 -1.47 0.77
N GLY A 316 -3.11 -2.31 1.38
CA GLY A 316 -4.56 -2.20 1.27
C GLY A 316 -5.07 -0.94 1.97
N ILE A 317 -4.97 -0.91 3.30
CA ILE A 317 -5.32 0.24 4.12
C ILE A 317 -4.10 0.68 4.94
N HIS A 318 -3.69 1.93 4.77
CA HIS A 318 -2.53 2.50 5.42
C HIS A 318 -2.95 3.59 6.42
N LEU A 319 -2.71 3.36 7.71
CA LEU A 319 -3.01 4.30 8.78
C LEU A 319 -1.72 4.99 9.26
N GLN A 320 -1.74 6.32 9.33
CA GLN A 320 -0.64 7.11 9.86
C GLN A 320 -1.19 8.30 10.65
N ASN A 321 -0.64 8.59 11.84
CA ASN A 321 -1.09 9.71 12.69
C ASN A 321 -2.62 9.74 12.92
N THR A 322 -3.29 8.58 12.88
CA THR A 322 -4.75 8.48 12.77
C THR A 322 -5.33 7.78 13.99
N ARG A 323 -6.38 8.35 14.58
CA ARG A 323 -6.95 7.90 15.86
C ARG A 323 -8.43 7.59 15.74
N ASP A 324 -8.90 6.68 16.60
CA ASP A 324 -10.31 6.26 16.69
C ASP A 324 -10.79 5.68 15.35
N VAL A 325 -10.31 4.47 15.06
CA VAL A 325 -10.47 3.82 13.76
C VAL A 325 -11.24 2.51 13.92
N LEU A 326 -12.24 2.30 13.08
CA LEU A 326 -12.98 1.06 12.95
C LEU A 326 -12.89 0.56 11.49
N ILE A 327 -12.34 -0.64 11.28
CA ILE A 327 -12.29 -1.31 9.98
C ILE A 327 -12.98 -2.65 10.09
N HIS A 328 -14.00 -2.91 9.26
CA HIS A 328 -14.64 -4.23 9.26
C HIS A 328 -15.21 -4.69 7.93
N SER A 329 -15.62 -5.97 7.87
CA SER A 329 -16.35 -6.56 6.74
C SER A 329 -15.69 -6.35 5.36
N SER A 330 -14.36 -6.27 5.29
CA SER A 330 -13.64 -5.90 4.07
C SER A 330 -12.76 -7.03 3.56
N THR A 331 -12.57 -7.09 2.24
CA THR A 331 -11.69 -8.10 1.59
C THR A 331 -10.52 -7.40 0.92
N LEU A 332 -9.30 -7.78 1.31
CA LEU A 332 -8.08 -7.07 0.94
C LEU A 332 -7.10 -8.04 0.28
N ALA A 333 -6.90 -7.89 -1.03
CA ALA A 333 -5.93 -8.62 -1.83
C ALA A 333 -4.95 -7.64 -2.48
N CYS A 334 -3.68 -7.71 -2.09
CA CYS A 334 -2.66 -6.78 -2.58
C CYS A 334 -1.26 -7.41 -2.51
N GLY A 335 -0.23 -6.69 -2.92
CA GLY A 335 1.15 -7.18 -2.92
C GLY A 335 1.99 -6.73 -1.72
N ASP A 336 1.41 -6.03 -0.76
CA ASP A 336 2.08 -5.64 0.50
C ASP A 336 1.11 -5.79 1.68
N ASP A 337 1.28 -5.04 2.76
CA ASP A 337 0.43 -5.15 3.96
C ASP A 337 -1.06 -4.95 3.63
N CYS A 338 -1.92 -5.90 4.01
CA CYS A 338 -3.39 -5.72 3.90
C CYS A 338 -3.83 -4.49 4.69
N ILE A 339 -3.34 -4.37 5.92
CA ILE A 339 -3.52 -3.19 6.76
C ILE A 339 -2.20 -2.88 7.43
N SER A 340 -1.66 -1.69 7.20
CA SER A 340 -0.45 -1.19 7.87
C SER A 340 -0.81 -0.09 8.86
N ILE A 341 -0.25 -0.15 10.07
CA ILE A 341 -0.50 0.80 11.17
C ILE A 341 0.82 1.47 11.53
N GLN A 342 0.98 2.73 11.17
CA GLN A 342 2.19 3.52 11.40
C GLN A 342 2.13 4.31 12.72
N THR A 343 3.20 5.05 12.99
CA THR A 343 3.31 5.94 14.15
C THR A 343 2.16 6.94 14.26
N GLY A 344 1.83 7.33 15.49
CA GLY A 344 0.80 8.28 15.83
C GLY A 344 -0.62 7.70 15.79
N CYS A 345 -0.75 6.39 15.64
CA CYS A 345 -2.03 5.69 15.65
C CYS A 345 -2.43 5.19 17.05
N SER A 346 -3.70 5.39 17.41
CA SER A 346 -4.27 4.86 18.64
C SER A 346 -5.75 4.55 18.52
N ASN A 347 -6.25 3.62 19.34
CA ASN A 347 -7.66 3.19 19.35
C ASN A 347 -8.10 2.67 17.98
N VAL A 348 -7.42 1.62 17.49
CA VAL A 348 -7.73 1.00 16.19
C VAL A 348 -8.38 -0.34 16.45
N TYR A 349 -9.58 -0.55 15.92
CA TYR A 349 -10.33 -1.79 16.00
C TYR A 349 -10.61 -2.36 14.62
N ILE A 350 -10.07 -3.55 14.35
CA ILE A 350 -10.17 -4.24 13.06
C ILE A 350 -10.89 -5.57 13.29
N HIS A 351 -11.98 -5.82 12.58
CA HIS A 351 -12.64 -7.13 12.66
C HIS A 351 -13.36 -7.61 11.40
N ASN A 352 -13.56 -8.93 11.25
CA ASN A 352 -14.25 -9.52 10.09
C ASN A 352 -13.59 -9.12 8.74
N VAL A 353 -12.26 -9.15 8.69
CA VAL A 353 -11.48 -8.85 7.48
C VAL A 353 -10.98 -10.16 6.87
N ASN A 354 -11.05 -10.26 5.54
CA ASN A 354 -10.35 -11.30 4.78
C ASN A 354 -9.13 -10.67 4.09
N CYS A 355 -7.94 -11.22 4.33
CA CYS A 355 -6.68 -10.67 3.86
C CYS A 355 -5.90 -11.74 3.07
N GLY A 356 -5.55 -11.44 1.82
CA GLY A 356 -4.78 -12.38 1.04
C GLY A 356 -5.02 -12.27 -0.47
N PRO A 357 -3.96 -12.39 -1.30
CA PRO A 357 -2.54 -12.40 -0.92
C PRO A 357 -2.06 -11.04 -0.35
N GLY A 358 -0.81 -10.99 0.12
CA GLY A 358 -0.17 -9.77 0.64
C GLY A 358 0.82 -10.06 1.79
N HIS A 359 1.16 -9.05 2.60
CA HIS A 359 2.07 -9.17 3.74
C HIS A 359 1.37 -9.30 5.10
N GLY A 360 0.04 -9.42 5.14
CA GLY A 360 -0.71 -9.59 6.40
C GLY A 360 -1.12 -8.26 7.03
N ILE A 361 -1.32 -8.24 8.35
CA ILE A 361 -1.61 -7.02 9.12
C ILE A 361 -0.38 -6.64 9.93
N SER A 362 0.13 -5.43 9.72
CA SER A 362 1.44 -5.02 10.17
C SER A 362 1.37 -3.71 10.97
N ILE A 363 1.95 -3.71 12.17
CA ILE A 363 2.24 -2.49 12.94
C ILE A 363 3.67 -2.09 12.62
N GLY A 364 3.85 -0.95 11.95
CA GLY A 364 5.13 -0.41 11.51
C GLY A 364 5.41 -0.55 10.01
N SER A 365 6.65 -0.36 9.57
CA SER A 365 7.87 -0.24 10.40
C SER A 365 7.95 1.06 11.20
N LEU A 366 8.27 0.97 12.50
CA LEU A 366 8.26 2.10 13.44
C LEU A 366 9.67 2.57 13.84
N GLY A 367 9.87 3.89 13.89
CA GLY A 367 11.09 4.49 14.45
C GLY A 367 12.28 4.57 13.48
N LYS A 368 12.01 4.69 12.17
CA LYS A 368 13.04 4.87 11.14
C LYS A 368 13.98 6.03 11.50
N ASP A 369 15.27 5.90 11.20
CA ASP A 369 16.27 6.95 11.44
C ASP A 369 16.30 7.42 12.92
N SER A 370 16.14 6.49 13.86
CA SER A 370 16.09 6.76 15.30
C SER A 370 15.00 7.74 15.73
N THR A 371 13.92 7.83 14.95
CA THR A 371 12.78 8.69 15.27
C THR A 371 11.88 8.07 16.34
N LYS A 372 11.12 8.94 17.04
CA LYS A 372 10.10 8.52 18.00
C LYS A 372 8.88 7.95 17.26
N ALA A 373 8.45 6.77 17.67
CA ALA A 373 7.22 6.15 17.18
C ALA A 373 6.31 5.68 18.32
N CYS A 374 5.03 6.02 18.21
CA CYS A 374 4.03 5.77 19.24
C CYS A 374 2.81 5.08 18.63
N VAL A 375 2.48 3.89 19.11
CA VAL A 375 1.27 3.15 18.72
C VAL A 375 0.65 2.55 19.96
N SER A 376 -0.65 2.70 20.15
CA SER A 376 -1.31 2.13 21.33
C SER A 376 -2.75 1.70 21.10
N ASN A 377 -3.21 0.74 21.91
CA ASN A 377 -4.59 0.27 21.92
C ASN A 377 -5.07 -0.17 20.52
N ILE A 378 -4.48 -1.27 20.04
CA ILE A 378 -4.80 -1.86 18.74
C ILE A 378 -5.44 -3.23 18.98
N THR A 379 -6.64 -3.44 18.45
CA THR A 379 -7.31 -4.74 18.50
C THR A 379 -7.61 -5.21 17.09
N VAL A 380 -7.14 -6.40 16.75
CA VAL A 380 -7.39 -7.10 15.50
C VAL A 380 -8.04 -8.43 15.82
N ARG A 381 -9.28 -8.66 15.37
CA ARG A 381 -9.96 -9.92 15.65
C ARG A 381 -10.85 -10.45 14.55
N ASP A 382 -11.17 -11.74 14.58
CA ASP A 382 -12.05 -12.38 13.60
C ASP A 382 -11.55 -12.16 12.16
N VAL A 383 -10.25 -12.39 11.93
CA VAL A 383 -9.59 -12.18 10.63
C VAL A 383 -9.27 -13.54 9.99
N ALA A 384 -9.52 -13.65 8.69
CA ALA A 384 -9.02 -14.76 7.88
C ALA A 384 -7.87 -14.25 7.01
N MET A 385 -6.75 -14.99 6.98
CA MET A 385 -5.60 -14.69 6.14
C MET A 385 -5.25 -15.89 5.27
N HIS A 386 -5.01 -15.66 3.98
CA HIS A 386 -4.62 -16.72 3.07
C HIS A 386 -3.50 -16.29 2.12
N ASN A 387 -2.51 -17.17 1.92
CA ASN A 387 -1.41 -16.95 0.99
C ASN A 387 -0.68 -15.62 1.22
N THR A 388 -0.54 -15.20 2.49
CA THR A 388 0.21 -14.00 2.87
C THR A 388 1.62 -14.35 3.30
N MET A 389 2.54 -13.38 3.14
CA MET A 389 3.91 -13.50 3.65
C MET A 389 3.91 -13.58 5.17
N THR A 390 3.17 -12.69 5.85
CA THR A 390 3.04 -12.75 7.30
C THR A 390 1.57 -12.78 7.72
N GLY A 391 1.30 -13.21 8.95
CA GLY A 391 -0.02 -13.11 9.54
C GLY A 391 -0.19 -11.77 10.23
N VAL A 392 0.09 -11.74 11.53
CA VAL A 392 0.13 -10.51 12.34
C VAL A 392 1.56 -10.18 12.72
N ARG A 393 1.95 -8.92 12.49
CA ARG A 393 3.33 -8.49 12.55
C ARG A 393 3.51 -7.17 13.28
N ILE A 394 4.57 -7.05 14.08
CA ILE A 394 5.08 -5.79 14.63
C ILE A 394 6.51 -5.61 14.14
N LYS A 395 6.78 -4.49 13.46
CA LYS A 395 8.09 -4.14 12.90
C LYS A 395 8.59 -2.82 13.44
N THR A 396 9.79 -2.81 14.00
CA THR A 396 10.44 -1.58 14.44
C THR A 396 11.87 -1.53 13.93
N TRP A 397 12.35 -0.33 13.64
CA TRP A 397 13.71 -0.11 13.19
C TRP A 397 14.66 -0.22 14.38
N GLN A 398 15.78 -0.89 14.16
CA GLN A 398 16.89 -0.84 15.11
C GLN A 398 17.36 0.62 15.29
N GLY A 399 17.55 1.01 16.55
CA GLY A 399 17.85 2.38 16.97
C GLY A 399 16.63 3.30 17.13
N GLY A 400 15.42 2.84 16.78
CA GLY A 400 14.17 3.59 17.00
C GLY A 400 13.87 3.80 18.49
N VAL A 401 13.04 4.79 18.80
CA VAL A 401 12.60 5.12 20.18
C VAL A 401 11.09 5.28 20.26
N GLY A 402 10.51 5.23 21.46
CA GLY A 402 9.06 5.31 21.68
C GLY A 402 8.46 3.99 22.17
N SER A 403 7.16 3.80 21.97
CA SER A 403 6.44 2.62 22.49
C SER A 403 5.31 2.12 21.59
N VAL A 404 5.15 0.79 21.59
CA VAL A 404 4.00 0.04 21.09
C VAL A 404 3.37 -0.68 22.28
N LYS A 405 2.13 -0.32 22.64
CA LYS A 405 1.50 -0.87 23.86
C LYS A 405 0.02 -1.20 23.74
N GLY A 406 -0.42 -2.28 24.39
CA GLY A 406 -1.82 -2.68 24.46
C GLY A 406 -2.32 -3.18 23.11
N ILE A 407 -1.74 -4.27 22.64
CA ILE A 407 -2.04 -4.88 21.35
C ILE A 407 -2.76 -6.22 21.58
N LEU A 408 -3.87 -6.44 20.90
CA LEU A 408 -4.62 -7.69 20.92
C LEU A 408 -4.80 -8.23 19.49
N PHE A 409 -4.28 -9.42 19.25
CA PHE A 409 -4.54 -10.22 18.06
C PHE A 409 -5.37 -11.45 18.47
N SER A 410 -6.62 -11.55 18.05
CA SER A 410 -7.57 -12.56 18.56
C SER A 410 -8.39 -13.25 17.47
N ASN A 411 -8.59 -14.57 17.57
CA ASN A 411 -9.44 -15.33 16.65
C ASN A 411 -9.04 -15.11 15.18
N ILE A 412 -7.81 -15.50 14.84
CA ILE A 412 -7.24 -15.33 13.51
C ILE A 412 -7.10 -16.71 12.86
N GLN A 413 -7.67 -16.87 11.67
CA GLN A 413 -7.60 -18.08 10.87
C GLN A 413 -6.60 -17.92 9.74
N LEU A 414 -5.64 -18.83 9.64
CA LEU A 414 -4.53 -18.75 8.70
C LEU A 414 -4.56 -19.92 7.71
N ASN A 415 -4.38 -19.64 6.43
CA ASN A 415 -4.23 -20.65 5.40
C ASN A 415 -2.97 -20.39 4.57
N GLU A 416 -2.00 -21.30 4.65
CA GLU A 416 -0.75 -21.27 3.88
C GLU A 416 0.05 -19.96 4.05
N VAL A 417 0.04 -19.40 5.27
CA VAL A 417 0.79 -18.18 5.60
C VAL A 417 2.27 -18.51 5.82
N GLN A 418 3.21 -17.74 5.28
CA GLN A 418 4.63 -18.09 5.42
C GLN A 418 5.12 -17.91 6.87
N LEU A 419 4.89 -16.73 7.46
CA LEU A 419 5.25 -16.38 8.85
C LEU A 419 4.03 -15.86 9.64
N PRO A 420 3.24 -16.73 10.30
CA PRO A 420 2.02 -16.35 11.02
C PRO A 420 2.14 -15.23 12.05
N ILE A 421 3.14 -15.27 12.92
CA ILE A 421 3.26 -14.36 14.07
C ILE A 421 4.68 -13.82 14.11
N VAL A 422 4.83 -12.50 14.00
CA VAL A 422 6.13 -11.84 13.88
C VAL A 422 6.23 -10.62 14.80
N ILE A 423 7.32 -10.54 15.55
CA ILE A 423 7.85 -9.29 16.11
C ILE A 423 9.30 -9.18 15.63
N ASP A 424 9.63 -8.13 14.89
CA ASP A 424 11.00 -7.83 14.46
C ASP A 424 11.38 -6.40 14.84
N GLN A 425 12.26 -6.26 15.83
CA GLN A 425 12.83 -4.98 16.25
C GLN A 425 14.18 -4.65 15.57
N PHE A 426 14.63 -5.50 14.65
CA PHE A 426 15.90 -5.33 13.92
C PHE A 426 15.69 -4.93 12.46
N TYR A 427 14.51 -4.40 12.13
CA TYR A 427 14.18 -4.02 10.76
C TYR A 427 15.16 -2.98 10.22
N CYS A 428 15.59 -3.19 8.97
CA CYS A 428 16.55 -2.32 8.31
C CYS A 428 16.47 -2.46 6.79
N ASP A 429 16.58 -1.33 6.07
CA ASP A 429 16.48 -1.25 4.61
C ASP A 429 17.82 -1.27 3.85
N HIS A 430 18.91 -1.62 4.52
CA HIS A 430 20.25 -1.64 3.93
C HIS A 430 20.78 -3.07 3.78
N THR A 431 21.60 -3.30 2.74
CA THR A 431 22.28 -4.59 2.52
C THR A 431 23.16 -5.01 3.70
N THR A 432 23.69 -4.01 4.42
CA THR A 432 24.46 -4.17 5.66
C THR A 432 24.02 -3.10 6.64
N CYS A 433 23.52 -3.54 7.78
CA CYS A 433 23.04 -2.69 8.84
C CYS A 433 24.00 -2.80 10.02
N LYS A 434 24.38 -1.66 10.62
CA LYS A 434 25.11 -1.71 11.89
C LYS A 434 24.14 -2.23 12.94
N ASN A 435 24.48 -3.33 13.60
CA ASN A 435 23.68 -3.84 14.70
C ASN A 435 23.55 -2.76 15.77
N GLN A 436 22.32 -2.39 16.08
CA GLN A 436 21.99 -1.57 17.22
C GLN A 436 21.20 -2.40 18.22
N THR A 437 21.43 -2.16 19.50
CA THR A 437 20.83 -2.90 20.60
C THR A 437 19.51 -2.30 21.06
N SER A 438 19.21 -1.04 20.69
CA SER A 438 17.98 -0.32 21.03
C SER A 438 16.93 -0.43 19.92
N ALA A 439 15.65 -0.33 20.27
CA ALA A 439 14.53 -0.21 19.33
C ALA A 439 13.32 0.40 20.05
N VAL A 440 12.24 0.67 19.30
CA VAL A 440 10.95 1.09 19.89
C VAL A 440 10.48 0.03 20.87
N ALA A 441 10.16 0.39 22.11
CA ALA A 441 9.75 -0.57 23.13
C ALA A 441 8.40 -1.23 22.78
N VAL A 442 8.29 -2.54 22.99
CA VAL A 442 7.08 -3.33 22.71
C VAL A 442 6.61 -3.99 24.01
N GLU A 443 5.41 -3.65 24.46
CA GLU A 443 4.86 -4.11 25.73
C GLU A 443 3.38 -4.47 25.63
N GLY A 444 2.95 -5.52 26.33
CA GLY A 444 1.53 -5.85 26.46
C GLY A 444 0.92 -6.25 25.12
N VAL A 445 1.47 -7.31 24.53
CA VAL A 445 1.00 -7.88 23.26
C VAL A 445 0.37 -9.23 23.52
N THR A 446 -0.93 -9.36 23.26
CA THR A 446 -1.67 -10.60 23.44
C THR A 446 -2.00 -11.23 22.09
N TYR A 447 -1.58 -12.49 21.92
CA TYR A 447 -1.98 -13.35 20.82
C TYR A 447 -2.89 -14.45 21.35
N GLU A 448 -4.15 -14.46 20.92
CA GLU A 448 -5.11 -15.46 21.35
C GLU A 448 -5.87 -16.13 20.18
N LYS A 449 -6.06 -17.45 20.27
CA LYS A 449 -6.88 -18.22 19.31
C LYS A 449 -6.43 -18.03 17.86
N ILE A 450 -5.13 -18.08 17.61
CA ILE A 450 -4.56 -18.02 16.26
C ILE A 450 -4.36 -19.45 15.77
N LYS A 451 -5.10 -19.83 14.73
CA LYS A 451 -5.16 -21.21 14.23
C LYS A 451 -4.96 -21.27 12.74
N GLY A 452 -4.41 -22.37 12.23
CA GLY A 452 -4.33 -22.60 10.79
C GLY A 452 -3.07 -23.29 10.33
N THR A 453 -2.63 -22.94 9.12
CA THR A 453 -1.46 -23.55 8.48
C THR A 453 -0.38 -22.54 8.14
N TYR A 454 0.88 -22.99 8.17
CA TYR A 454 2.04 -22.19 7.80
C TYR A 454 3.04 -22.91 6.91
N THR A 455 3.86 -22.17 6.16
CA THR A 455 4.76 -22.74 5.15
C THR A 455 6.26 -22.47 5.38
N VAL A 456 6.64 -21.55 6.29
CA VAL A 456 8.07 -21.24 6.59
C VAL A 456 8.38 -21.35 8.09
N LYS A 457 7.81 -20.49 8.93
CA LYS A 457 8.14 -20.44 10.36
C LYS A 457 6.89 -20.03 11.14
N PRO A 458 6.49 -20.76 12.20
CA PRO A 458 5.23 -20.49 12.90
C PRO A 458 5.28 -19.20 13.72
N VAL A 459 6.41 -18.92 14.39
CA VAL A 459 6.61 -17.75 15.24
C VAL A 459 8.03 -17.23 15.09
N HIS A 460 8.17 -15.91 14.95
CA HIS A 460 9.44 -15.21 14.92
C HIS A 460 9.39 -13.98 15.82
N PHE A 461 9.99 -14.08 17.02
CA PHE A 461 10.16 -12.95 17.92
C PHE A 461 11.65 -12.59 18.01
N ALA A 462 12.02 -11.46 17.41
CA ALA A 462 13.36 -10.91 17.43
C ALA A 462 13.32 -9.53 18.11
N CYS A 463 13.54 -9.52 19.43
CA CYS A 463 13.45 -8.31 20.24
C CYS A 463 14.82 -7.74 20.63
N SER A 464 14.86 -6.45 20.92
CA SER A 464 16.04 -5.65 21.25
C SER A 464 16.66 -6.10 22.59
N ASP A 465 17.99 -6.07 22.69
CA ASP A 465 18.70 -6.38 23.93
C ASP A 465 18.54 -5.27 24.99
N ASP A 466 18.45 -4.01 24.57
CA ASP A 466 18.24 -2.86 25.47
C ASP A 466 16.76 -2.67 25.85
N PHE A 467 15.85 -3.06 24.96
CA PHE A 467 14.40 -3.01 25.13
C PHE A 467 13.74 -4.33 24.73
N PRO A 468 13.91 -5.39 25.55
CA PRO A 468 13.22 -6.66 25.36
C PRO A 468 11.71 -6.48 25.22
N CYS A 469 11.07 -7.34 24.44
CA CYS A 469 9.61 -7.37 24.41
C CYS A 469 9.10 -7.95 25.72
N VAL A 470 8.19 -7.26 26.39
CA VAL A 470 7.68 -7.65 27.71
C VAL A 470 6.16 -7.79 27.71
N ASP A 471 5.65 -8.60 28.63
CA ASP A 471 4.23 -8.89 28.79
C ASP A 471 3.59 -9.41 27.47
N VAL A 472 4.33 -10.27 26.75
CA VAL A 472 3.84 -11.01 25.57
C VAL A 472 3.05 -12.24 26.03
N GLN A 473 1.78 -12.31 25.69
CA GLN A 473 0.89 -13.39 26.11
C GLN A 473 0.48 -14.26 24.93
N LEU A 474 0.62 -15.57 25.08
CA LEU A 474 0.19 -16.56 24.08
C LEU A 474 -0.90 -17.46 24.64
N SER A 475 -2.02 -17.59 23.92
CA SER A 475 -3.13 -18.49 24.27
C SER A 475 -3.79 -19.09 23.03
N GLY A 476 -4.08 -20.38 23.03
CA GLY A 476 -4.77 -21.07 21.94
C GLY A 476 -4.10 -20.96 20.57
N ILE A 477 -2.76 -21.05 20.52
CA ILE A 477 -1.99 -21.04 19.26
C ILE A 477 -1.92 -22.46 18.68
N GLU A 478 -2.53 -22.67 17.52
CA GLU A 478 -2.60 -23.98 16.83
C GLU A 478 -2.25 -23.84 15.33
N LEU A 479 -0.96 -23.90 15.03
CA LEU A 479 -0.36 -23.73 13.72
C LEU A 479 0.21 -25.07 13.22
N LYS A 480 -0.24 -25.50 12.05
CA LYS A 480 0.21 -26.76 11.43
C LYS A 480 1.11 -26.48 10.22
N PRO A 481 2.27 -27.12 10.11
CA PRO A 481 3.11 -26.97 8.93
C PRO A 481 2.43 -27.58 7.70
N VAL A 482 2.52 -26.89 6.56
CA VAL A 482 2.18 -27.40 5.23
C VAL A 482 3.44 -27.30 4.37
N GLN A 483 4.15 -28.42 4.24
CA GLN A 483 5.47 -28.43 3.60
C GLN A 483 5.35 -28.73 2.12
N GLU A 484 5.19 -27.69 1.33
CA GLU A 484 5.07 -27.83 -0.12
C GLU A 484 6.14 -27.07 -0.92
N ARG A 485 6.64 -25.93 -0.42
CA ARG A 485 7.41 -24.99 -1.26
C ARG A 485 8.68 -24.40 -0.64
N TYR A 486 8.74 -24.29 0.68
CA TYR A 486 9.81 -23.55 1.37
C TYR A 486 10.51 -24.40 2.43
N HIS A 487 11.72 -23.98 2.80
CA HIS A 487 12.40 -24.49 3.98
C HIS A 487 11.62 -24.11 5.25
N MET A 488 11.45 -25.08 6.15
CA MET A 488 10.73 -24.88 7.40
C MET A 488 11.69 -24.68 8.55
N TYR A 489 11.36 -23.74 9.42
CA TYR A 489 12.13 -23.41 10.60
C TYR A 489 11.27 -23.57 11.86
N ASP A 490 11.94 -23.96 12.94
CA ASP A 490 11.35 -23.98 14.27
C ASP A 490 10.98 -22.55 14.76
N PRO A 491 10.07 -22.44 15.75
CA PRO A 491 9.81 -21.18 16.44
C PRO A 491 11.11 -20.50 16.91
N PHE A 492 11.17 -19.18 16.81
CA PHE A 492 12.31 -18.39 17.25
C PHE A 492 11.88 -17.30 18.22
N CYS A 493 12.62 -17.15 19.31
CA CYS A 493 12.44 -16.09 20.29
C CYS A 493 13.81 -15.56 20.71
N TRP A 494 13.95 -14.24 20.74
CA TRP A 494 15.10 -13.54 21.27
C TRP A 494 14.60 -12.34 22.08
N GLN A 495 15.09 -12.22 23.32
CA GLN A 495 14.71 -11.15 24.27
C GLN A 495 13.19 -10.94 24.38
N THR A 496 12.42 -12.03 24.39
CA THR A 496 10.95 -11.99 24.46
C THR A 496 10.49 -12.62 25.76
N PHE A 497 9.76 -11.84 26.56
CA PHE A 497 9.34 -12.20 27.90
C PHE A 497 7.81 -12.09 28.06
N GLY A 498 7.22 -13.04 28.77
CA GLY A 498 5.80 -12.99 29.09
C GLY A 498 5.25 -14.32 29.59
N GLU A 499 4.08 -14.72 29.09
CA GLU A 499 3.32 -15.85 29.64
C GLU A 499 2.72 -16.74 28.55
N LEU A 500 2.74 -18.05 28.83
CA LEU A 500 2.10 -19.07 28.02
C LEU A 500 0.84 -19.56 28.74
N ASN A 501 -0.33 -19.04 28.37
CA ASN A 501 -1.59 -19.28 29.07
C ASN A 501 -2.26 -20.62 28.67
N SER A 502 -1.79 -21.27 27.62
CA SER A 502 -2.19 -22.62 27.22
C SER A 502 -1.09 -23.28 26.39
N PRO A 503 -1.04 -24.62 26.29
CA PRO A 503 -0.15 -25.30 25.36
C PRO A 503 -0.32 -24.79 23.93
N THR A 504 0.78 -24.73 23.18
CA THR A 504 0.80 -24.30 21.77
C THR A 504 1.18 -25.46 20.87
N LEU A 505 0.67 -25.42 19.63
CA LEU A 505 1.07 -26.32 18.56
C LEU A 505 1.62 -25.46 17.41
N PRO A 506 2.90 -25.60 17.01
CA PRO A 506 3.95 -26.34 17.72
C PRO A 506 4.29 -25.71 19.09
N PRO A 507 5.02 -26.43 19.97
CA PRO A 507 5.52 -25.87 21.22
C PRO A 507 6.41 -24.64 20.96
N ILE A 508 6.18 -23.55 21.70
CA ILE A 508 6.97 -22.31 21.63
C ILE A 508 7.78 -22.18 22.92
N ASP A 509 8.68 -23.13 23.13
CA ASP A 509 9.48 -23.24 24.38
C ASP A 509 10.57 -22.15 24.49
N CYS A 510 10.78 -21.36 23.43
CA CYS A 510 11.74 -20.27 23.41
C CYS A 510 11.28 -19.01 24.13
N LEU A 511 9.99 -18.87 24.44
CA LEU A 511 9.46 -17.71 25.17
C LEU A 511 9.97 -17.74 26.62
N GLN A 512 10.57 -16.65 27.08
CA GLN A 512 11.07 -16.56 28.45
C GLN A 512 9.92 -16.17 29.40
N ILE A 513 9.61 -17.03 30.38
CA ILE A 513 8.49 -16.78 31.29
C ILE A 513 8.84 -15.69 32.31
N GLY A 514 7.92 -14.73 32.50
CA GLY A 514 8.04 -13.65 33.46
C GLY A 514 8.61 -12.37 32.85
N LYS A 515 9.56 -11.74 33.54
CA LYS A 515 10.17 -10.44 33.15
C LYS A 515 11.70 -10.56 33.07
N PRO A 516 12.36 -9.75 32.24
CA PRO A 516 13.82 -9.74 32.14
C PRO A 516 14.48 -9.32 33.47
N ALA A 517 15.64 -9.91 33.78
CA ALA A 517 16.38 -9.66 35.03
C ALA A 517 16.96 -8.24 35.13
N ARG A 518 17.18 -7.58 33.99
CA ARG A 518 17.58 -6.18 33.90
C ARG A 518 16.76 -5.56 32.78
N ASN A 519 16.00 -4.52 33.11
CA ASN A 519 15.37 -3.66 32.12
C ASN A 519 16.00 -2.27 32.20
N ARG A 520 16.40 -1.74 31.03
CA ARG A 520 16.70 -0.33 30.93
C ARG A 520 15.42 0.44 31.26
N VAL A 521 15.50 1.35 32.23
CA VAL A 521 14.38 2.22 32.57
C VAL A 521 14.14 3.13 31.37
N GLN A 522 12.91 3.12 30.83
CA GLN A 522 12.50 4.05 29.78
C GLN A 522 12.70 5.48 30.30
N SER A 523 13.45 6.28 29.54
CA SER A 523 13.61 7.71 29.80
C SER A 523 12.41 8.49 29.26
N ASP A 524 12.26 9.78 29.63
CA ASP A 524 11.24 10.66 29.02
C ASP A 524 11.32 10.70 27.47
N HIS A 525 12.51 10.43 26.93
CA HIS A 525 12.72 10.32 25.48
C HIS A 525 12.07 9.07 24.88
N ASP A 526 11.89 8.00 25.66
CA ASP A 526 11.34 6.71 25.22
C ASP A 526 9.82 6.63 25.40
N VAL A 527 9.22 7.54 26.18
CA VAL A 527 7.78 7.50 26.52
C VAL A 527 6.91 8.16 25.45
N CYS A 528 5.75 7.53 25.24
CA CYS A 528 4.54 8.05 24.59
C CYS A 528 3.42 8.11 25.64
#